data_AF-Q7V4P9-F1
#
_entry.id   AF-Q7V4P9-F1
#
_cell.length_a   1.000
_cell.length_b   1.000
_cell.length_c   1.000
_cell.angle_alpha   90.00
_cell.angle_beta   90.00
_cell.angle_gamma   90.00
#
_symmetry.space_group_name_H-M   'P 1'
#
loop_
_entity.id
_entity.type
_entity.pdbx_description
1 polymer ?
#
loop_
_entity_poly.entity_id
_entity_poly.type
_entity_poly.pdbx_seq_one_letter_code
_entity_poly.pdbx_strand_id
1 'polypeptide(L)' 'MSTKLKGPDGRIPDRLPDGSPAVSWERRWTEGSLPLWLVATVGGMAVLSVLGLFFFGSFTGVGSA' A
#
# COMPACT_ATOMS: atom_id res chain seq x y z
N MET A 1 -16.46 -22.06 -7.77
CA MET A 1 -17.86 -22.05 -7.29
C MET A 1 -17.88 -21.52 -5.85
N SER A 2 -17.78 -20.19 -5.65
CA SER A 2 -17.81 -19.56 -4.31
C SER A 2 -19.03 -18.65 -4.19
N THR A 3 -20.22 -19.25 -4.11
CA THR A 3 -21.49 -18.55 -3.87
C THR A 3 -21.79 -18.41 -2.36
N LYS A 4 -20.93 -18.93 -1.48
CA LYS A 4 -21.19 -19.06 -0.04
C LYS A 4 -20.89 -17.80 0.80
N LEU A 5 -20.41 -16.71 0.20
CA LEU A 5 -20.01 -15.50 0.96
C LEU A 5 -21.02 -14.35 0.87
N LYS A 6 -22.11 -14.50 0.12
CA LYS A 6 -23.18 -13.50 0.08
C LYS A 6 -24.19 -13.85 1.17
N GLY A 7 -24.13 -13.14 2.29
CA GLY A 7 -25.16 -13.24 3.32
C GLY A 7 -26.55 -12.94 2.74
N PRO A 8 -27.64 -13.34 3.41
CA PRO A 8 -29.01 -13.11 2.94
C PRO A 8 -29.30 -11.64 2.56
N ASP A 9 -28.57 -10.70 3.17
CA ASP A 9 -28.72 -9.26 2.96
C ASP A 9 -27.74 -8.68 1.92
N GLY A 10 -26.95 -9.54 1.25
CA GLY A 10 -25.94 -9.14 0.28
C GLY A 10 -24.68 -8.51 0.85
N ARG A 11 -24.61 -8.24 2.16
CA ARG A 11 -23.40 -7.77 2.85
C ARG A 11 -22.41 -8.92 3.03
N ILE A 12 -21.13 -8.61 2.83
CA ILE A 12 -20.03 -9.51 3.20
C ILE A 12 -20.03 -9.58 4.73
N PRO A 13 -20.22 -10.77 5.34
CA PRO A 13 -20.16 -10.89 6.80
C PRO A 13 -18.78 -10.46 7.27
N ASP A 14 -18.70 -9.75 8.38
CA ASP A 14 -17.46 -9.28 9.02
C ASP A 14 -16.54 -10.45 9.44
N ARG A 15 -17.14 -11.62 9.70
CA ARG A 15 -16.45 -12.85 10.08
C ARG A 15 -17.11 -14.07 9.45
N LEU A 16 -16.33 -15.02 8.96
CA LEU A 16 -16.88 -16.31 8.52
C LEU A 16 -17.43 -17.09 9.73
N PRO A 17 -18.32 -18.08 9.49
CA PRO A 17 -18.90 -18.93 10.54
C PRO A 17 -17.87 -19.66 11.43
N ASP A 18 -16.63 -19.80 10.96
CA ASP A 18 -15.50 -20.43 11.66
C ASP A 18 -14.71 -19.43 12.54
N GLY A 19 -15.10 -18.15 12.58
CA GLY A 19 -14.38 -17.11 13.31
C GLY A 19 -13.19 -16.51 12.55
N SER A 20 -12.97 -16.89 11.29
CA SER A 20 -11.94 -16.27 10.44
C SER A 20 -12.42 -14.92 9.89
N PRO A 21 -11.57 -13.89 9.78
CA PRO A 21 -11.95 -12.64 9.13
C PRO A 21 -12.33 -12.90 7.66
N ALA A 22 -13.48 -12.37 7.21
CA ALA A 22 -14.02 -12.69 5.89
C ALA A 22 -13.24 -12.10 4.72
N VAL A 23 -12.48 -11.04 4.98
CA VAL A 23 -11.43 -10.55 4.10
C VAL A 23 -10.10 -10.89 4.77
N SER A 24 -9.24 -11.62 4.08
CA SER A 24 -7.89 -11.85 4.57
C SER A 24 -7.17 -10.51 4.70
N TRP A 25 -6.24 -10.41 5.65
CA TRP A 25 -5.53 -9.14 5.87
C TRP A 25 -4.73 -8.72 4.62
N GLU A 26 -4.32 -9.66 3.75
CA GLU A 26 -3.70 -9.36 2.46
C GLU A 26 -4.67 -8.66 1.49
N ARG A 27 -5.95 -9.07 1.49
CA ARG A 27 -6.99 -8.48 0.63
C ARG A 27 -7.26 -7.02 0.99
N ARG A 28 -7.14 -6.61 2.26
CA ARG A 28 -7.35 -5.21 2.67
C ARG A 28 -6.44 -4.20 1.96
N TRP A 29 -5.26 -4.64 1.50
CA TRP A 29 -4.30 -3.79 0.80
C TRP A 29 -4.38 -3.91 -0.72
N THR A 30 -5.09 -4.92 -1.23
CA THR A 30 -5.16 -5.26 -2.67
C THR A 30 -6.56 -5.11 -3.27
N GLU A 31 -7.62 -5.15 -2.46
CA GLU A 31 -9.01 -4.88 -2.84
C GLU A 31 -9.43 -3.51 -2.29
N GLY A 32 -9.02 -2.44 -3.00
CA GLY A 32 -9.34 -1.06 -2.67
C GLY A 32 -8.33 -0.07 -3.23
N SER A 33 -8.67 1.22 -3.19
CA SER A 33 -7.70 2.27 -3.51
C SER A 33 -6.63 2.32 -2.42
N LEU A 34 -5.36 2.22 -2.81
CA LEU A 34 -4.23 2.21 -1.87
C LEU A 34 -4.31 3.45 -0.95
N PRO A 35 -4.08 3.33 0.38
CA PRO A 35 -4.21 4.48 1.27
C PRO A 35 -3.30 5.64 0.85
N LEU A 36 -3.87 6.83 0.71
CA LEU A 36 -3.12 8.01 0.24
C LEU A 36 -1.91 8.33 1.12
N TRP A 37 -2.00 8.11 2.44
CA TRP A 37 -0.88 8.31 3.36
C TRP A 37 0.32 7.42 3.01
N LEU A 38 0.05 6.18 2.55
CA LEU A 38 1.09 5.22 2.20
C LEU A 38 1.76 5.62 0.87
N VAL A 39 0.95 6.01 -0.12
CA VAL A 39 1.44 6.56 -1.39
C VAL A 39 2.31 7.80 -1.15
N ALA A 40 1.84 8.74 -0.33
CA ALA A 40 2.56 9.97 -0.01
C ALA A 40 3.88 9.69 0.74
N THR A 41 3.88 8.71 1.66
CA THR A 41 5.10 8.35 2.41
C THR A 41 6.14 7.72 1.49
N VAL A 42 5.77 6.70 0.72
CA VAL A 42 6.70 6.00 -0.17
C VAL A 42 7.16 6.91 -1.31
N GLY A 43 6.24 7.67 -1.91
CA GLY A 43 6.57 8.66 -2.95
C GLY A 43 7.47 9.77 -2.41
N GLY A 44 7.19 10.29 -1.22
CA GLY A 44 8.02 11.29 -0.55
C GLY A 44 9.43 10.77 -0.25
N MET A 45 9.56 9.54 0.25
CA MET A 45 10.86 8.90 0.46
C MET A 45 11.65 8.78 -0.84
N ALA A 46 11.00 8.41 -1.96
CA ALA A 46 11.66 8.30 -3.25
C ALA A 46 12.18 9.68 -3.72
N VAL A 47 11.37 10.74 -3.63
CA VAL A 47 11.77 12.10 -4.01
C VAL A 47 12.94 12.58 -3.15
N LEU A 48 12.87 12.41 -1.83
CA LEU A 48 13.95 12.81 -0.92
C LEU A 48 15.24 12.04 -1.18
N SER A 49 15.14 10.75 -1.49
CA SER A 49 16.31 9.92 -1.82
C SER A 49 16.98 10.39 -3.12
N VAL A 50 16.19 10.70 -4.14
CA VAL A 50 16.70 11.24 -5.42
C VAL A 50 17.35 12.60 -5.21
N LEU A 51 16.69 13.51 -4.50
CA LEU A 51 17.26 14.83 -4.18
C LEU A 51 18.57 14.70 -3.39
N GLY A 52 18.60 13.84 -2.37
CA GLY A 52 19.81 13.55 -1.60
C GLY A 52 20.95 13.03 -2.48
N LEU A 53 20.64 12.16 -3.45
CA LEU A 53 21.62 11.67 -4.41
C LEU A 53 22.17 12.78 -5.30
N PHE A 54 21.33 13.69 -5.79
CA PHE A 54 21.77 14.86 -6.57
C PHE A 54 22.67 15.78 -5.76
N PHE A 55 22.33 16.06 -4.50
CA PHE A 55 23.17 16.86 -3.63
C PHE A 55 24.51 16.18 -3.38
N PHE A 56 24.49 14.88 -3.06
CA PHE A 56 25.73 14.10 -2.89
C PHE A 56 26.62 14.19 -4.13
N GLY A 57 26.06 13.94 -5.32
CA GLY A 57 26.81 14.03 -6.59
C GLY A 57 27.35 15.42 -6.89
N SER A 58 26.69 16.49 -6.44
CA SER A 58 27.19 17.87 -6.63
C SER A 58 28.46 18.15 -5.85
N PHE A 59 28.68 17.46 -4.73
CA PHE A 59 29.90 17.57 -3.92
C PHE A 59 30.99 16.56 -4.33
N THR A 60 30.66 15.58 -5.18
CA THR A 60 31.57 14.50 -5.55
C THR A 60 31.53 14.22 -7.05
N GLY A 61 32.57 14.63 -7.79
CA GLY A 61 32.77 14.24 -9.18
C GLY A 61 32.81 15.43 -10.14
N VAL A 62 32.19 15.29 -11.32
CA VAL A 62 32.27 16.31 -12.37
C VAL A 62 31.58 17.60 -11.90
N GLY A 63 32.35 18.69 -11.82
CA GLY A 63 31.84 19.99 -11.41
C GLY A 63 31.91 20.27 -9.90
N SER A 64 32.40 19.33 -9.08
CA SER A 64 32.79 19.65 -7.71
C SER A 64 34.04 20.54 -7.71
N ALA A 65 34.01 21.62 -6.92
CA ALA A 65 35.09 22.61 -6.82
C ALA A 65 36.33 22.09 -6.07
#